data_AF-A0A6N7Z6E8-F1
#
_entry.id   AF-A0A6N7Z6E8-F1
#
_cell.length_a   1.000
_cell.length_b   1.000
_cell.length_c   1.000
_cell.angle_alpha   90.00
_cell.angle_beta   90.00
_cell.angle_gamma   90.00
#
_symmetry.space_group_name_H-M   'P 1'
#
loop_
_entity.id
_entity.type
_entity.pdbx_description
1 polymer ?
#
loop_
_entity_poly.entity_id
_entity_poly.type
_entity_poly.pdbx_seq_one_letter_code
_entity_poly.pdbx_strand_id
1 'polypeptide(L)'
;MILGIPKRILIIVAVLAAVGLIYVMGAGKRASEATGGSTGCKVTVTADVLNVRSAPDPNAGIVGKFNQNAQTGAEPVVQNGFRKLADNKWAKTDFLKPVAGNCG
;
A
#
# COMPACT_ATOMS: atom_id res chain seq x y z
N MET A 1 -17.39 -46.02 -15.76
CA MET A 1 -17.77 -44.59 -15.75
C MET A 1 -17.63 -44.06 -14.33
N ILE A 2 -16.50 -43.41 -14.07
CA ILE A 2 -16.07 -42.53 -12.95
C ILE A 2 -16.55 -42.82 -11.50
N LEU A 3 -15.81 -43.77 -10.89
CA LEU A 3 -15.35 -43.96 -9.50
C LEU A 3 -16.19 -43.44 -8.31
N GLY A 4 -16.57 -44.39 -7.44
CA GLY A 4 -17.22 -44.21 -6.14
C GLY A 4 -16.36 -43.47 -5.10
N ILE A 5 -16.20 -42.17 -5.28
CA ILE A 5 -15.56 -41.28 -4.32
C ILE A 5 -16.61 -40.95 -3.23
N PRO A 6 -16.39 -41.30 -1.96
CA PRO A 6 -17.34 -41.03 -0.89
C PRO A 6 -17.57 -39.52 -0.77
N LYS A 7 -18.82 -39.11 -0.57
CA LYS A 7 -19.27 -37.71 -0.56
C LYS A 7 -18.41 -36.79 0.32
N ARG A 8 -17.79 -37.32 1.38
CA ARG A 8 -16.85 -36.62 2.26
C ARG A 8 -15.53 -36.24 1.57
N ILE A 9 -14.98 -37.11 0.71
CA ILE A 9 -13.76 -36.83 -0.06
C ILE A 9 -14.02 -35.75 -1.10
N LEU A 10 -15.19 -35.76 -1.75
CA LEU A 10 -15.57 -34.68 -2.69
C LEU A 10 -15.68 -33.32 -1.97
N ILE A 11 -16.26 -33.28 -0.77
CA ILE A 11 -16.35 -32.06 0.03
C ILE A 11 -14.94 -31.56 0.42
N ILE A 12 -14.06 -32.46 0.87
CA ILE A 12 -12.69 -32.08 1.25
C ILE A 12 -11.91 -31.52 0.06
N VAL A 13 -11.98 -32.17 -1.11
CA VAL A 13 -11.30 -31.69 -2.32
C VAL A 13 -11.87 -30.34 -2.78
N ALA A 14 -13.18 -30.15 -2.71
CA ALA A 14 -13.81 -28.87 -3.07
C ALA A 14 -13.40 -27.73 -2.12
N VAL A 15 -13.35 -27.99 -0.81
CA VAL A 15 -12.91 -27.00 0.19
C VAL A 15 -11.43 -26.67 0.01
N LEU A 16 -10.57 -27.66 -0.22
CA LEU A 16 -9.14 -27.43 -0.46
C LEU A 16 -8.89 -26.67 -1.77
N ALA A 17 -9.65 -26.97 -2.83
CA ALA A 17 -9.57 -26.22 -4.08
C ALA A 17 -10.03 -24.76 -3.90
N ALA A 18 -11.10 -24.51 -3.14
CA ALA A 18 -11.59 -23.17 -2.85
C ALA A 18 -10.59 -22.36 -2.00
N VAL A 19 -10.00 -22.95 -0.96
CA VAL A 19 -8.97 -22.31 -0.13
C VAL A 19 -7.71 -22.02 -0.96
N GLY A 20 -7.30 -22.96 -1.82
CA GLY A 20 -6.21 -22.77 -2.77
C GLY A 20 -6.47 -21.57 -3.69
N LEU A 21 -7.66 -21.51 -4.29
CA LEU A 21 -8.10 -20.40 -5.15
C LEU A 21 -8.05 -19.05 -4.43
N ILE A 22 -8.54 -18.96 -3.19
CA ILE A 22 -8.48 -17.74 -2.37
C ILE A 22 -7.03 -17.32 -2.12
N TYR A 23 -6.11 -18.26 -1.93
CA TYR A 23 -4.70 -17.96 -1.72
C TYR A 23 -4.02 -17.42 -2.99
N VAL A 24 -4.31 -17.99 -4.17
CA VAL A 24 -3.73 -17.50 -5.44
C VAL A 24 -4.32 -16.15 -5.85
N MET A 25 -5.62 -15.92 -5.62
CA MET A 25 -6.25 -14.61 -5.83
C MET A 25 -5.82 -13.56 -4.80
N GLY A 26 -5.55 -13.96 -3.56
CA GLY A 26 -5.01 -13.09 -2.51
C GLY A 26 -3.56 -12.67 -2.75
N ALA A 27 -2.78 -13.48 -3.47
CA ALA A 27 -1.43 -13.12 -3.92
C ALA A 27 -1.44 -12.10 -5.08
N GLY A 28 -2.47 -12.14 -5.95
CA GLY A 28 -2.66 -11.19 -7.05
C GLY A 28 -3.19 -9.81 -6.64
N LYS A 29 -3.87 -9.70 -5.49
CA LYS A 29 -4.39 -8.42 -4.94
C LYS A 29 -3.44 -7.74 -3.95
N ARG A 30 -2.14 -7.74 -4.23
CA ARG A 30 -1.17 -6.80 -3.63
C ARG A 30 -0.65 -5.74 -4.59
N ALA A 31 -1.12 -5.74 -5.83
CA ALA A 31 -1.08 -4.54 -6.64
C ALA A 31 -2.20 -3.63 -6.15
N SER A 32 -1.90 -2.88 -5.08
CA SER A 32 -2.73 -1.75 -4.65
C SER A 32 -3.05 -0.93 -5.90
N GLU A 33 -4.32 -0.88 -6.26
CA GLU A 33 -4.88 0.06 -7.21
C GLU A 33 -4.49 1.47 -6.74
N ALA A 34 -3.41 2.00 -7.29
CA ALA A 34 -3.09 3.42 -7.24
C ALA A 34 -3.85 4.09 -8.40
N THR A 35 -5.18 4.10 -8.30
CA THR A 35 -6.03 4.96 -9.10
C THR A 35 -5.83 6.37 -8.59
N GLY A 36 -4.91 7.11 -9.22
CA GLY A 36 -4.63 8.50 -8.88
C GLY A 36 -3.25 8.97 -9.31
N GLY A 37 -3.06 9.17 -10.63
CA GLY A 37 -2.11 10.15 -11.18
C GLY A 37 -0.67 10.17 -10.66
N SER A 38 -0.10 9.04 -10.23
CA SER A 38 1.31 9.03 -9.80
C SER A 38 2.19 8.64 -10.96
N THR A 39 3.20 9.44 -11.24
CA THR A 39 4.35 9.19 -12.13
C THR A 39 5.20 7.98 -11.71
N GLY A 40 4.61 7.02 -10.98
CA GLY A 40 5.28 5.94 -10.29
C GLY A 40 6.14 6.39 -9.10
N CYS A 41 5.97 7.63 -8.61
CA CYS A 41 6.81 8.18 -7.55
C CYS A 41 6.62 7.37 -6.27
N LYS A 42 7.71 6.73 -5.84
CA LYS A 42 7.82 6.04 -4.56
C LYS A 42 8.89 6.72 -3.74
N VAL A 43 8.57 6.91 -2.47
CA VAL A 43 9.50 7.46 -1.48
C VAL A 43 9.68 6.47 -0.35
N THR A 44 10.88 6.46 0.23
CA THR A 44 11.20 5.74 1.46
C THR A 44 11.37 6.72 2.61
N VAL A 45 10.93 6.31 3.79
CA VAL A 45 11.01 7.10 5.02
C VAL A 45 12.39 6.93 5.65
N THR A 46 13.09 8.04 5.89
CA THR A 46 14.44 8.03 6.48
C THR A 46 14.45 8.26 7.99
N ALA A 47 13.40 8.87 8.54
CA ALA A 47 13.22 9.07 9.98
C ALA A 47 12.77 7.78 10.68
N ASP A 48 13.07 7.65 11.97
CA ASP A 48 12.62 6.52 12.80
C ASP A 48 11.09 6.41 12.81
N VAL A 49 10.42 7.55 13.01
CA VAL A 49 8.98 7.69 12.94
C VAL A 49 8.63 8.99 12.22
N LEU A 50 7.86 8.88 11.13
CA LEU A 50 7.36 10.01 10.36
C LEU A 50 5.84 10.13 10.53
N ASN A 51 5.37 11.29 10.99
CA ASN A 51 3.94 11.56 11.10
C ASN A 51 3.35 11.93 9.73
N VAL A 52 2.22 11.31 9.40
CA VAL A 52 1.37 11.67 8.28
C VAL A 52 0.27 12.56 8.80
N ARG A 53 0.12 13.75 8.22
CA ARG A 53 -0.82 14.78 8.64
C ARG A 53 -1.95 14.94 7.62
N SER A 54 -3.09 15.44 8.09
CA SER A 54 -4.27 15.68 7.26
C SER A 54 -4.06 16.81 6.24
N ALA A 55 -3.19 17.78 6.55
CA ALA A 55 -2.88 18.95 5.73
C ALA A 55 -1.37 19.24 5.74
N PRO A 56 -0.85 20.02 4.78
CA PRO A 56 0.57 20.42 4.72
C PRO A 56 0.89 21.51 5.74
N ASP A 57 0.71 21.20 7.02
CA ASP A 57 0.92 22.12 8.14
C ASP A 57 1.48 21.33 9.35
N PRO A 58 2.50 21.84 10.05
CA PRO A 58 3.06 21.18 11.24
C PRO A 58 2.09 21.05 12.42
N ASN A 59 1.01 21.82 12.46
CA ASN A 59 -0.06 21.78 13.47
C ASN A 59 -1.27 20.96 13.01
N ALA A 60 -1.30 20.50 11.75
CA ALA A 60 -2.39 19.66 11.27
C ALA A 60 -2.43 18.31 12.01
N GLY A 61 -3.65 17.77 12.17
CA GLY A 61 -3.89 16.50 12.85
C GLY A 61 -3.12 15.35 12.21
N ILE A 62 -2.59 14.45 13.05
CA ILE A 62 -1.86 13.27 12.60
C ILE A 62 -2.90 12.19 12.25
N VAL A 63 -2.93 11.79 10.98
CA VAL A 63 -3.84 10.78 10.42
C VAL A 63 -3.16 9.42 10.21
N GLY A 64 -1.86 9.35 10.47
CA GLY A 64 -1.09 8.12 10.33
C GLY A 64 0.36 8.32 10.70
N LYS A 65 1.11 7.22 10.68
CA LYS A 65 2.55 7.20 10.94
C LYS A 65 3.22 6.20 10.01
N PHE A 66 4.44 6.51 9.60
CA PHE A 66 5.34 5.56 8.97
C PHE A 66 6.55 5.35 9.85
N ASN A 67 7.08 4.14 9.84
CA ASN A 67 8.35 3.82 10.46
C ASN A 67 9.49 3.96 9.44
N GLN A 68 10.72 3.97 9.93
CA GLN A 68 11.91 3.95 9.09
C GLN A 68 11.86 2.86 8.01
N ASN A 69 12.37 3.19 6.82
CA ASN A 69 12.41 2.32 5.63
C ASN A 69 11.03 1.93 5.07
N ALA A 70 9.93 2.43 5.64
CA ALA A 70 8.63 2.26 5.03
C ALA A 70 8.61 2.96 3.66
N GLN A 71 8.11 2.23 2.65
CA GLN A 71 7.94 2.78 1.31
C GLN A 71 6.48 3.09 1.06
N THR A 72 6.24 4.22 0.42
CA THR A 72 4.89 4.65 0.05
C THR A 72 4.88 5.38 -1.27
N GLY A 73 3.73 5.37 -1.93
CA GLY A 73 3.50 6.21 -3.10
C GLY A 73 3.47 7.68 -2.69
N ALA A 74 3.93 8.55 -3.58
CA ALA A 74 3.80 9.98 -3.41
C ALA A 74 3.34 10.65 -4.70
N GLU A 75 2.75 11.82 -4.54
CA GLU A 75 2.44 12.74 -5.62
C GLU A 75 3.62 13.72 -5.80
N PRO A 76 3.77 14.31 -7.00
CA PRO A 76 4.79 15.33 -7.27
C PRO A 76 4.53 16.65 -6.52
N VAL A 77 3.40 16.77 -5.82
CA VAL A 77 2.98 17.99 -5.13
C VAL A 77 3.71 18.12 -3.78
N VAL A 78 4.37 19.27 -3.60
CA VAL A 78 4.97 19.69 -2.33
C VAL A 78 4.42 21.05 -1.94
N GLN A 79 3.94 21.19 -0.72
CA GLN A 79 3.42 22.43 -0.16
C GLN A 79 3.93 22.61 1.27
N ASN A 80 4.42 23.80 1.62
CA ASN A 80 4.95 24.11 2.96
C ASN A 80 6.00 23.11 3.48
N GLY A 81 6.78 22.49 2.58
CA GLY A 81 7.76 21.47 2.94
C GLY A 81 7.16 20.09 3.26
N PHE A 82 5.86 19.89 3.02
CA PHE A 82 5.20 18.60 3.07
C PHE A 82 4.91 18.09 1.67
N ARG A 83 5.23 16.82 1.42
CA ARG A 83 4.87 16.11 0.20
C ARG A 83 3.51 15.44 0.38
N LYS A 84 2.67 15.54 -0.64
CA LYS A 84 1.39 14.84 -0.70
C LYS A 84 1.65 13.37 -1.02
N LEU A 85 1.15 12.49 -0.15
CA LEU A 85 1.25 11.03 -0.32
C LEU A 85 -0.03 10.47 -0.93
N ALA A 86 -1.17 11.01 -0.51
CA ALA A 86 -2.50 10.77 -1.05
C ALA A 86 -3.43 11.89 -0.54
N ASP A 87 -4.72 11.80 -0.86
CA ASP A 87 -5.72 12.72 -0.33
C ASP A 87 -5.75 12.71 1.21
N ASN A 88 -5.69 13.91 1.79
CA ASN A 88 -5.58 14.13 3.24
C ASN A 88 -4.40 13.40 3.89
N LYS A 89 -3.32 13.13 3.15
CA LYS A 89 -2.10 12.50 3.67
C LYS A 89 -0.87 13.28 3.22
N TRP A 90 -0.25 13.96 4.16
CA TRP A 90 0.92 14.81 3.95
C TRP A 90 2.05 14.40 4.88
N ALA A 91 3.27 14.35 4.39
CA ALA A 91 4.43 14.03 5.21
C ALA A 91 5.61 14.95 4.89
N LYS A 92 6.44 15.25 5.89
CA LYS A 92 7.57 16.19 5.76
C LYS A 92 8.55 15.67 4.70
N THR A 93 8.81 16.48 3.68
CA THR A 93 9.71 16.12 2.56
C THR A 93 11.11 15.77 3.04
N ASP A 94 11.62 16.43 4.07
CA ASP A 94 12.98 16.24 4.60
C ASP A 94 13.25 14.80 5.07
N PHE A 95 12.19 14.05 5.37
CA PHE A 95 12.26 12.65 5.83
C PHE A 95 11.84 11.63 4.77
N LEU A 96 11.71 12.08 3.51
CA LEU A 96 11.30 11.26 2.39
C LEU A 96 12.40 11.26 1.32
N LYS A 97 12.87 10.07 0.96
CA LYS A 97 13.84 9.89 -0.11
C LYS A 97 13.19 9.19 -1.31
N PRO A 98 13.21 9.76 -2.51
CA PRO A 98 12.76 9.08 -3.72
C PRO A 98 13.53 7.76 -3.94
N VAL A 99 12.81 6.69 -4.25
CA VAL A 99 13.38 5.36 -4.54
C VAL A 99 12.97 4.83 -5.92
N ALA A 100 11.88 5.33 -6.49
CA ALA A 100 11.47 5.00 -7.85
C ALA A 100 10.54 6.07 -8.42
N GLY A 101 10.46 6.15 -9.75
CA GLY A 101 9.58 7.06 -10.47
C GLY A 101 10.03 8.52 -10.46
N ASN A 102 9.30 9.36 -11.19
CA ASN A 102 9.57 10.80 -11.23
C ASN A 102 8.76 11.50 -10.13
N CYS A 103 9.46 12.03 -9.12
CA CYS A 103 8.87 12.70 -7.96
C CYS A 103 8.76 14.23 -8.10
N GLY A 104 9.06 14.79 -9.28
CA GLY A 104 9.09 16.23 -9.52
C GLY A 104 10.40 16.85 -9.06
#